data_AF-A0A0P1KQ51-F1
#
_entry.id   AF-A0A0P1KQ51-F1
#
_cell.length_a   1.000
_cell.length_b   1.000
_cell.length_c   1.000
_cell.angle_alpha   90.00
_cell.angle_beta   90.00
_cell.angle_gamma   90.00
#
_symmetry.space_group_name_H-M   'P 1'
#
loop_
_entity.id
_entity.type
_entity.pdbx_description
1 polymer ?
#
loop_
_entity_poly.entity_id
_entity_poly.type
_entity_poly.pdbx_seq_one_letter_code
_entity_poly.pdbx_strand_id
1 'polypeptide(L)'
;MKVLRTYPYVKATFSFEENVDASGDAHLRAQKCAKFYNLSAYNDLHRSFDFYMDSNNQRPLPMLCRPGESNDFGVRIIPVSQPRLTRLNLAVSQLNYMPKKADVFTNRGDLVDIALSFFPHFHNNFQKIRHVAHIKHGRLFLWHDAQRDDTFSSSNSRDGWYSGYKFEDMCRHSWPEDHQTWTALPETRKDNAPLISLVELPLKSDVNTVMMAEYDLRLPGARKPSGFVELKCFLPQVDNPDSVPWQDLTTAEALDLLVNKRSFMKFFKTCLQSRFSGCEHLVYGIRNKKVKLVGVRKFYISEVEQKLQELEPRLFFKHYITALTSVGEFVDFLFRECKEGEFYLITKKSVHSPLSVVRTPKQELMFQTAFTPDFESLLTKHEKQRNNFLKKSRPNFSAPHIDGYKDVLEYRPLSLARKGGASSLTGAFKNHKPKAPVDDEQVDKLASALQNTNLQDSPSSDPGSQSLQNSDAELSASATKSREPQKTVAEY
;
A
#
# COMPACT_ATOMS: atom_id res chain seq x y z
N MET A 1 -16.69 20.13 5.26
CA MET A 1 -16.70 18.65 5.44
C MET A 1 -15.76 18.29 6.59
N LYS A 2 -16.18 17.47 7.57
CA LYS A 2 -15.28 17.04 8.66
C LYS A 2 -14.52 15.78 8.21
N VAL A 3 -13.43 15.97 7.48
CA VAL A 3 -12.40 14.93 7.22
C VAL A 3 -11.75 14.53 8.55
N LEU A 4 -10.95 13.47 8.59
CA LEU A 4 -10.08 13.15 9.73
C LEU A 4 -9.35 14.44 10.18
N ARG A 5 -9.83 15.10 11.23
CA ARG A 5 -9.32 16.40 11.72
C ARG A 5 -8.05 16.25 12.55
N THR A 6 -7.49 15.05 12.57
CA THR A 6 -6.43 14.66 13.48
C THR A 6 -5.13 14.67 12.70
N TYR A 7 -4.12 15.35 13.26
CA TYR A 7 -2.83 15.51 12.62
C TYR A 7 -1.88 14.46 13.17
N PRO A 8 -1.41 13.53 12.32
CA PRO A 8 -0.37 12.59 12.71
C PRO A 8 0.90 13.35 13.07
N TYR A 9 1.67 12.78 13.98
CA TYR A 9 2.98 13.35 14.31
C TYR A 9 4.01 12.26 14.56
N VAL A 10 5.21 12.47 14.05
CA VAL A 10 6.30 11.48 14.10
C VAL A 10 7.01 11.57 15.45
N LYS A 11 7.24 10.41 16.05
CA LYS A 11 8.02 10.25 17.28
C LYS A 11 9.49 9.96 17.04
N ALA A 12 9.79 9.05 16.12
CA ALA A 12 11.14 8.72 15.72
C ALA A 12 11.13 7.95 14.38
N THR A 13 12.31 7.83 13.78
CA THR A 13 12.55 7.06 12.56
C THR A 13 13.57 5.96 12.85
N PHE A 14 13.41 4.82 12.21
CA PHE A 14 14.16 3.59 12.47
C PHE A 14 14.64 2.96 11.17
N SER A 15 15.85 2.40 11.22
CA SER A 15 16.33 1.40 10.29
C SER A 15 16.19 0.02 10.93
N PHE A 16 15.90 -0.98 10.12
CA PHE A 16 15.79 -2.37 10.57
C PHE A 16 16.77 -3.23 9.78
N GLU A 17 17.64 -3.93 10.51
CA GLU A 17 18.61 -4.84 9.94
C GLU A 17 18.22 -6.26 10.33
N GLU A 18 18.13 -7.12 9.33
CA GLU A 18 18.02 -8.57 9.53
C GLU A 18 19.44 -9.09 9.73
N ASN A 19 19.73 -9.66 10.90
CA ASN A 19 20.99 -10.36 11.08
C ASN A 19 20.97 -11.61 10.19
N VAL A 20 21.91 -11.69 9.26
CA VAL A 20 22.19 -12.90 8.48
C VAL A 20 22.97 -13.85 9.37
N ASP A 21 22.34 -14.35 10.42
CA ASP A 21 22.92 -15.46 11.16
C ASP A 21 22.61 -16.75 10.39
N ALA A 22 23.67 -17.48 10.02
CA ALA A 22 23.57 -18.71 9.22
C ALA A 22 22.87 -19.85 9.98
N SER A 23 22.64 -19.66 11.28
CA SER A 23 21.92 -20.56 12.18
C SER A 23 20.42 -20.69 11.89
N GLY A 24 19.85 -19.81 11.05
CA GLY A 24 18.41 -19.77 10.79
C GLY A 24 17.62 -18.92 11.79
N ASP A 25 18.27 -18.43 12.86
CA ASP A 25 17.70 -17.52 13.84
C ASP A 25 17.96 -16.05 13.45
N ALA A 26 17.43 -15.66 12.29
CA ALA A 26 17.50 -14.27 11.83
C ALA A 26 16.73 -13.36 12.81
N HIS A 27 17.46 -12.76 13.74
CA HIS A 27 16.90 -11.76 14.65
C HIS A 27 16.88 -10.40 13.98
N LEU A 28 15.69 -9.80 13.93
CA LEU A 28 15.51 -8.42 13.49
C LEU A 28 15.98 -7.48 14.59
N ARG A 29 16.80 -6.49 14.24
CA ARG A 29 17.21 -5.42 15.16
C ARG A 29 16.70 -4.08 14.66
N ALA A 30 16.24 -3.25 15.59
CA ALA A 30 15.88 -1.87 15.32
C ALA A 30 17.06 -0.95 15.69
N GLN A 31 17.38 -0.02 14.80
CA GLN A 31 18.32 1.05 15.06
C GLN A 31 17.60 2.39 14.93
N LYS A 32 17.54 3.15 16.03
CA LYS A 32 17.00 4.50 16.02
C LYS A 32 17.90 5.38 15.16
N CYS A 33 17.33 6.01 14.14
CA CYS A 33 18.08 6.94 13.31
C CYS A 33 18.40 8.20 14.13
N ALA A 34 19.68 8.57 14.19
CA ALA A 34 20.18 9.69 15.00
C ALA A 34 19.49 11.01 14.66
N LYS A 35 18.98 11.17 13.43
CA LYS A 35 18.11 12.29 13.06
C LYS A 35 17.08 11.88 12.01
N PHE A 36 15.88 12.47 12.10
CA PHE A 36 14.83 12.47 11.07
C PHE A 36 15.33 12.92 9.68
N TYR A 37 16.51 13.56 9.62
CA TYR A 37 17.16 14.00 8.38
C TYR A 37 17.72 12.87 7.50
N ASN A 38 17.68 11.61 7.93
CA ASN A 38 18.19 10.50 7.12
C ASN A 38 17.25 10.07 5.99
N LEU A 39 15.99 10.53 5.98
CA LEU A 39 15.14 10.38 4.80
C LEU A 39 15.72 11.22 3.65
N SER A 40 15.90 10.58 2.49
CA SER A 40 16.39 11.25 1.29
C SER A 40 15.48 12.39 0.89
N ALA A 41 16.08 13.51 0.48
CA ALA A 41 15.34 14.62 -0.05
C ALA A 41 14.85 14.27 -1.46
N TYR A 42 13.63 14.67 -1.76
CA TYR A 42 13.11 14.67 -3.12
C TYR A 42 13.90 15.67 -3.97
N ASN A 43 14.39 15.20 -5.11
CA ASN A 43 15.24 15.96 -6.04
C ASN A 43 14.46 16.89 -6.98
N ASP A 44 13.17 17.11 -6.72
CA ASP A 44 12.29 17.90 -7.59
C ASP A 44 12.21 17.37 -9.04
N LEU A 45 12.29 16.05 -9.25
CA LEU A 45 12.23 15.41 -10.58
C LEU A 45 11.09 15.95 -11.47
N HIS A 46 9.93 16.29 -10.91
CA HIS A 46 8.80 16.86 -11.63
C HIS A 46 9.10 18.18 -12.36
N ARG A 47 10.11 18.93 -11.93
CA ARG A 47 10.57 20.18 -12.59
C ARG A 47 11.68 19.89 -13.58
N SER A 48 12.67 19.09 -13.18
CA SER A 48 13.81 18.77 -14.04
C SER A 48 13.42 17.89 -15.23
N PHE A 49 12.34 17.10 -15.10
CA PHE A 49 11.87 16.23 -16.18
C PHE A 49 11.33 17.01 -17.38
N ASP A 50 10.80 18.23 -17.17
CA ASP A 50 10.33 19.10 -18.26
C ASP A 50 11.50 19.49 -19.17
N PHE A 51 12.60 19.95 -18.57
CA PHE A 51 13.84 20.26 -19.29
C PHE A 51 14.44 19.03 -19.99
N TYR A 52 14.33 17.85 -19.36
CA TYR A 52 14.76 16.60 -19.99
C TYR A 52 13.96 16.31 -21.26
N MET A 53 12.64 16.44 -21.22
CA MET A 53 11.78 16.20 -22.38
C MET A 53 12.09 17.17 -23.52
N ASP A 54 12.26 18.45 -23.22
CA ASP A 54 12.62 19.47 -24.22
C ASP A 54 13.99 19.20 -24.87
N SER A 55 14.99 18.89 -24.04
CA SER A 55 16.37 18.67 -24.51
C SER A 55 16.54 17.38 -25.33
N ASN A 56 15.61 16.43 -25.20
CA ASN A 56 15.68 15.11 -25.82
C ASN A 56 14.61 14.89 -26.89
N ASN A 57 14.04 15.95 -27.47
CA ASN A 57 13.00 15.86 -28.50
C ASN A 57 11.80 14.99 -28.04
N GLN A 58 11.36 15.20 -26.80
CA GLN A 58 10.24 14.49 -26.16
C GLN A 58 10.44 12.96 -26.06
N ARG A 59 11.69 12.47 -26.10
CA ARG A 59 11.99 11.04 -25.94
C ARG A 59 11.84 10.60 -24.48
N PRO A 60 11.04 9.55 -24.20
CA PRO A 60 10.81 9.10 -22.83
C PRO A 60 12.04 8.43 -22.22
N LEU A 61 12.24 8.66 -20.92
CA LEU A 61 13.39 8.18 -20.16
C LEU A 61 13.22 6.69 -19.81
N PRO A 62 14.14 5.79 -20.24
CA PRO A 62 14.10 4.40 -19.84
C PRO A 62 14.22 4.27 -18.32
N MET A 63 13.34 3.49 -17.69
CA MET A 63 13.44 3.24 -16.24
C MET A 63 14.25 1.99 -15.92
N LEU A 64 14.30 1.02 -16.85
CA LEU A 64 15.04 -0.23 -16.71
C LEU A 64 16.25 -0.21 -17.64
N CYS A 65 17.37 -0.78 -17.18
CA CYS A 65 18.56 -0.99 -17.99
C CYS A 65 18.34 -2.08 -19.04
N ARG A 66 17.55 -3.11 -18.70
CA ARG A 66 17.22 -4.24 -19.59
C ARG A 66 15.87 -4.86 -19.23
N PRO A 67 15.16 -5.46 -20.20
CA PRO A 67 13.98 -6.29 -19.90
C PRO A 67 14.33 -7.41 -18.92
N GLY A 68 13.45 -7.68 -17.95
CA GLY A 68 13.67 -8.73 -16.95
C GLY A 68 14.72 -8.38 -15.88
N GLU A 69 15.15 -7.12 -15.76
CA GLU A 69 15.95 -6.63 -14.62
C GLU A 69 15.30 -6.98 -13.26
N SER A 70 13.97 -7.11 -13.23
CA SER A 70 13.24 -7.49 -12.03
C SER A 70 13.29 -8.98 -11.66
N ASN A 71 13.86 -9.86 -12.49
CA ASN A 71 13.74 -11.32 -12.31
C ASN A 71 14.34 -11.82 -10.98
N ASP A 72 15.44 -11.21 -10.56
CA ASP A 72 16.09 -11.51 -9.27
C ASP A 72 15.62 -10.57 -8.16
N PHE A 73 14.83 -9.54 -8.51
CA PHE A 73 14.30 -8.55 -7.59
C PHE A 73 12.96 -9.01 -7.02
N GLY A 74 13.02 -9.57 -5.81
CA GLY A 74 11.86 -9.79 -4.94
C GLY A 74 11.30 -11.21 -4.96
N VAL A 75 11.48 -11.91 -3.82
CA VAL A 75 10.41 -12.24 -2.86
C VAL A 75 11.08 -12.08 -1.50
N ARG A 76 10.78 -11.03 -0.71
CA ARG A 76 11.27 -11.02 0.68
C ARG A 76 10.56 -12.17 1.39
N ILE A 77 11.27 -13.26 1.64
CA ILE A 77 10.79 -14.31 2.54
C ILE A 77 10.76 -13.66 3.92
N ILE A 78 9.60 -13.16 4.34
CA ILE A 78 9.42 -12.73 5.73
C ILE A 78 9.61 -13.99 6.57
N PRO A 79 10.58 -14.05 7.49
CA PRO A 79 10.76 -15.20 8.34
C PRO A 79 9.44 -15.52 9.01
N VAL A 80 9.00 -16.79 8.90
CA VAL A 80 7.70 -17.28 9.41
C VAL A 80 7.52 -16.94 10.90
N SER A 81 8.62 -16.75 11.63
CA SER A 81 8.65 -16.46 13.06
C SER A 81 8.30 -15.03 13.47
N GLN A 82 8.27 -14.05 12.56
CA GLN A 82 8.15 -12.63 12.95
C GLN A 82 7.03 -11.89 12.22
N PRO A 83 5.91 -11.55 12.89
CA PRO A 83 4.87 -10.72 12.30
C PRO A 83 5.39 -9.31 11.99
N ARG A 84 4.71 -8.57 11.10
CA ARG A 84 4.96 -7.13 10.88
C ARG A 84 4.96 -6.30 12.17
N LEU A 85 4.16 -6.74 13.15
CA LEU A 85 4.11 -6.13 14.47
C LEU A 85 5.46 -6.16 15.20
N THR A 86 6.36 -7.09 14.86
CA THR A 86 7.71 -7.19 15.44
C THR A 86 8.50 -5.90 15.23
N ARG A 87 8.44 -5.29 14.05
CA ARG A 87 9.10 -3.98 13.78
C ARG A 87 8.59 -2.89 14.71
N LEU A 88 7.27 -2.84 14.92
CA LEU A 88 6.66 -1.89 15.85
C LEU A 88 7.09 -2.17 17.30
N ASN A 89 7.07 -3.43 17.73
CA ASN A 89 7.49 -3.85 19.08
C ASN A 89 8.93 -3.40 19.34
N LEU A 90 9.86 -3.71 18.43
CA LEU A 90 11.26 -3.34 18.53
C LEU A 90 11.46 -1.81 18.55
N ALA A 91 10.79 -1.07 17.66
CA ALA A 91 10.88 0.39 17.63
C ALA A 91 10.40 1.03 18.94
N VAL A 92 9.28 0.56 19.48
CA VAL A 92 8.71 1.08 20.73
C VAL A 92 9.59 0.73 21.93
N SER A 93 10.09 -0.51 22.01
CA SER A 93 11.02 -0.95 23.05
C SER A 93 12.33 -0.17 23.01
N GLN A 94 12.90 0.05 21.82
CA GLN A 94 14.12 0.82 21.65
C GLN A 94 13.97 2.27 22.11
N LEU A 95 12.81 2.88 21.91
CA LEU A 95 12.54 4.21 22.46
C LEU A 95 12.23 4.20 23.96
N ASN A 96 11.99 3.03 24.56
CA ASN A 96 11.44 2.88 25.90
C ASN A 96 10.21 3.79 26.07
N TYR A 97 9.35 3.82 25.05
CA TYR A 97 8.31 4.83 24.90
C TYR A 97 6.92 4.21 24.81
N MET A 98 6.20 4.21 25.92
CA MET A 98 4.82 3.70 25.98
C MET A 98 3.83 4.83 26.33
N PRO A 99 3.30 5.58 25.36
CA PRO A 99 2.39 6.68 25.64
C PRO A 99 1.15 6.20 26.40
N LYS A 100 0.89 6.79 27.57
CA LYS A 100 -0.28 6.46 28.42
C LYS A 100 -1.62 6.56 27.68
N LYS A 101 -1.70 7.45 26.68
CA LYS A 101 -2.90 7.68 25.85
C LYS A 101 -3.05 6.70 24.70
N ALA A 102 -2.02 5.94 24.32
CA ALA A 102 -2.07 5.06 23.16
C ALA A 102 -2.88 3.80 23.45
N ASP A 103 -3.93 3.63 22.67
CA ASP A 103 -4.90 2.56 22.75
C ASP A 103 -4.58 1.46 21.74
N VAL A 104 -4.15 1.83 20.54
CA VAL A 104 -3.88 0.88 19.45
C VAL A 104 -2.42 0.89 19.02
N PHE A 105 -1.88 -0.29 18.74
CA PHE A 105 -0.54 -0.50 18.16
C PHE A 105 -0.68 -1.32 16.87
N THR A 106 -0.24 -0.77 15.74
CA THR A 106 -0.45 -1.40 14.41
C THR A 106 0.49 -0.84 13.33
N ASN A 107 0.39 -1.29 12.07
CA ASN A 107 1.06 -0.66 10.93
C ASN A 107 0.08 0.18 10.11
N ARG A 108 0.59 1.22 9.43
CA ARG A 108 -0.20 2.05 8.48
C ARG A 108 -0.95 1.18 7.47
N GLY A 109 -0.29 0.16 6.93
CA GLY A 109 -0.88 -0.74 5.93
C GLY A 109 -2.09 -1.51 6.44
N ASP A 110 -2.09 -1.91 7.70
CA ASP A 110 -3.17 -2.69 8.32
C ASP A 110 -4.41 -1.79 8.50
N LEU A 111 -4.23 -0.53 8.93
CA LEU A 111 -5.33 0.45 8.99
C LEU A 111 -5.92 0.76 7.61
N VAL A 112 -5.08 0.86 6.59
CA VAL A 112 -5.52 1.11 5.21
C VAL A 112 -6.33 -0.08 4.67
N ASP A 113 -5.87 -1.31 4.91
CA ASP A 113 -6.58 -2.53 4.49
C ASP A 113 -7.95 -2.61 5.19
N ILE A 114 -8.03 -2.36 6.50
CA ILE A 114 -9.30 -2.28 7.24
C ILE A 114 -10.20 -1.15 6.73
N ALA A 115 -9.68 0.06 6.51
CA ALA A 115 -10.45 1.18 5.97
C ALA A 115 -11.05 0.85 4.60
N LEU A 116 -10.23 0.27 3.70
CA LEU A 116 -10.66 -0.16 2.38
C LEU A 116 -11.74 -1.23 2.44
N SER A 117 -11.72 -2.11 3.44
CA SER A 117 -12.71 -3.18 3.60
C SER A 117 -14.17 -2.67 3.72
N PHE A 118 -14.36 -1.40 4.07
CA PHE A 118 -15.68 -0.76 4.14
C PHE A 118 -16.18 -0.22 2.80
N PHE A 119 -15.34 -0.27 1.76
CA PHE A 119 -15.71 0.13 0.41
C PHE A 119 -16.46 -1.02 -0.29
N PRO A 120 -17.67 -0.80 -0.83
CA PRO A 120 -18.48 -1.87 -1.44
C PRO A 120 -18.13 -2.05 -2.92
N HIS A 121 -16.88 -2.41 -3.20
CA HIS A 121 -16.40 -2.70 -4.55
C HIS A 121 -15.38 -3.82 -4.51
N PHE A 122 -15.24 -4.57 -5.60
CA PHE A 122 -14.26 -5.66 -5.73
C PHE A 122 -12.80 -5.22 -5.52
N HIS A 123 -12.52 -3.92 -5.57
CA HIS A 123 -11.21 -3.34 -5.28
C HIS A 123 -10.95 -3.11 -3.79
N ASN A 124 -11.91 -3.42 -2.91
CA ASN A 124 -11.75 -3.36 -1.47
C ASN A 124 -10.80 -4.43 -0.92
N ASN A 125 -10.34 -5.34 -1.79
CA ASN A 125 -9.42 -6.43 -1.45
C ASN A 125 -9.90 -7.25 -0.24
N PHE A 126 -11.20 -7.57 -0.17
CA PHE A 126 -11.77 -8.31 0.97
C PHE A 126 -11.00 -9.62 1.26
N GLN A 127 -10.47 -10.28 0.24
CA GLN A 127 -9.64 -11.49 0.36
C GLN A 127 -8.31 -11.25 1.09
N LYS A 128 -7.81 -10.02 1.10
CA LYS A 128 -6.60 -9.62 1.85
C LYS A 128 -6.93 -9.25 3.30
N ILE A 129 -8.20 -9.26 3.70
CA ILE A 129 -8.59 -9.01 5.08
C ILE A 129 -8.39 -10.31 5.86
N ARG A 130 -7.20 -10.42 6.43
CA ARG A 130 -6.85 -11.43 7.41
C ARG A 130 -5.96 -10.78 8.46
N HIS A 131 -6.59 -10.24 9.50
CA HIS A 131 -5.89 -9.50 10.56
C HIS A 131 -6.16 -10.13 11.90
N VAL A 132 -5.22 -10.05 12.83
CA VAL A 132 -5.43 -10.47 14.21
C VAL A 132 -5.60 -9.23 15.07
N ALA A 133 -6.65 -9.23 15.87
CA ALA A 133 -6.84 -8.35 17.00
C ALA A 133 -6.50 -9.10 18.29
N HIS A 134 -5.67 -8.51 19.12
CA HIS A 134 -5.33 -9.04 20.44
C HIS A 134 -5.31 -7.90 21.44
N ILE A 135 -6.09 -8.00 22.51
CA ILE A 135 -6.09 -7.00 23.58
C ILE A 135 -5.19 -7.52 24.71
N LYS A 136 -4.23 -6.70 25.14
CA LYS A 136 -3.36 -7.00 26.28
C LYS A 136 -2.87 -5.73 26.97
N HIS A 137 -2.76 -5.76 28.29
CA HIS A 137 -2.43 -4.60 29.12
C HIS A 137 -3.34 -3.39 28.82
N GLY A 138 -4.63 -3.67 28.62
CA GLY A 138 -5.66 -2.71 28.24
C GLY A 138 -5.42 -1.97 26.92
N ARG A 139 -4.66 -2.55 25.98
CA ARG A 139 -4.33 -1.98 24.66
C ARG A 139 -4.65 -2.98 23.56
N LEU A 140 -5.04 -2.48 22.39
CA LEU A 140 -5.32 -3.28 21.21
C LEU A 140 -4.08 -3.35 20.31
N PHE A 141 -3.74 -4.56 19.89
CA PHE A 141 -2.73 -4.84 18.90
C PHE A 141 -3.40 -5.40 17.66
N LEU A 142 -3.12 -4.80 16.50
CA LEU A 142 -3.71 -5.18 15.23
C LEU A 142 -2.61 -5.40 14.18
N TRP A 143 -2.58 -6.58 13.57
CA TRP A 143 -1.62 -6.90 12.52
C TRP A 143 -2.19 -7.85 11.47
N HIS A 144 -1.61 -7.83 10.27
CA HIS A 144 -1.96 -8.77 9.19
C HIS A 144 -1.38 -10.17 9.49
N ASP A 145 -2.23 -11.21 9.48
CA ASP A 145 -1.86 -12.61 9.70
C ASP A 145 -1.79 -13.41 8.40
N ALA A 146 -0.95 -12.94 7.47
CA ALA A 146 -0.68 -13.64 6.22
C ALA A 146 0.72 -13.27 5.69
N GLN A 147 1.36 -14.23 5.02
CA GLN A 147 2.49 -13.94 4.14
C GLN A 147 1.96 -13.19 2.91
N ARG A 148 2.69 -12.15 2.49
CA ARG A 148 2.44 -11.51 1.20
C ARG A 148 3.40 -12.10 0.19
N ASP A 149 2.93 -13.11 -0.53
CA ASP A 149 3.59 -13.53 -1.75
C ASP A 149 3.08 -12.64 -2.89
N ASP A 150 3.93 -11.72 -3.35
CA ASP A 150 3.67 -11.01 -4.59
C ASP A 150 3.88 -12.01 -5.74
N THR A 151 2.79 -12.58 -6.24
CA THR A 151 2.81 -13.45 -7.41
C THR A 151 2.64 -12.61 -8.68
N PHE A 152 3.48 -12.90 -9.68
CA PHE A 152 3.45 -12.21 -10.98
C PHE A 152 3.10 -13.21 -12.07
N SER A 153 2.07 -12.88 -12.86
CA SER A 153 1.65 -13.70 -14.00
C SER A 153 2.64 -13.66 -15.18
N SER A 154 3.53 -12.66 -15.24
CA SER A 154 4.52 -12.52 -16.31
C SER A 154 5.71 -11.65 -15.89
N SER A 155 6.81 -11.72 -16.66
CA SER A 155 7.96 -10.83 -16.48
C SER A 155 7.57 -9.35 -16.69
N ASN A 156 6.67 -9.06 -17.64
CA ASN A 156 6.19 -7.69 -17.87
C ASN A 156 5.40 -7.13 -16.67
N SER A 157 4.59 -7.95 -15.99
CA SER A 157 3.88 -7.49 -14.80
C SER A 157 4.84 -7.28 -13.62
N ARG A 158 5.90 -8.08 -13.53
CA ARG A 158 7.00 -7.92 -12.57
C ARG A 158 7.81 -6.65 -12.82
N ASP A 159 8.23 -6.39 -14.06
CA ASP A 159 8.92 -5.16 -14.47
C ASP A 159 8.04 -3.92 -14.22
N GLY A 160 6.73 -4.05 -14.49
CA GLY A 160 5.74 -3.03 -14.19
C GLY A 160 5.59 -2.72 -12.69
N TRP A 161 5.77 -3.71 -11.81
CA TRP A 161 5.81 -3.53 -10.35
C TRP A 161 7.15 -2.94 -9.90
N TYR A 162 8.26 -3.49 -10.41
CA TYR A 162 9.62 -3.05 -10.12
C TYR A 162 9.87 -1.58 -10.48
N SER A 163 9.22 -1.09 -11.54
CA SER A 163 9.25 0.32 -11.92
C SER A 163 8.83 1.29 -10.81
N GLY A 164 8.08 0.84 -9.79
CA GLY A 164 7.80 1.61 -8.58
C GLY A 164 9.08 1.94 -7.81
N TYR A 165 9.89 0.93 -7.50
CA TYR A 165 11.17 1.09 -6.80
C TYR A 165 12.17 1.89 -7.63
N LYS A 166 12.22 1.66 -8.94
CA LYS A 166 13.06 2.45 -9.84
C LYS A 166 12.65 3.92 -9.86
N PHE A 167 11.34 4.21 -9.83
CA PHE A 167 10.87 5.58 -9.74
C PHE A 167 11.27 6.26 -8.43
N GLU A 168 11.23 5.53 -7.31
CA GLU A 168 11.74 6.01 -6.03
C GLU A 168 13.23 6.37 -6.12
N ASP A 169 14.05 5.51 -6.73
CA ASP A 169 15.47 5.78 -7.01
C ASP A 169 15.67 7.03 -7.86
N MET A 170 14.92 7.17 -8.94
CA MET A 170 14.96 8.34 -9.82
C MET A 170 14.61 9.65 -9.11
N CYS A 171 13.73 9.60 -8.11
CA CYS A 171 13.31 10.75 -7.32
C CYS A 171 14.29 11.15 -6.20
N ARG A 172 15.29 10.31 -5.89
CA ARG A 172 16.39 10.61 -4.95
C ARG A 172 17.75 10.79 -5.65
N HIS A 173 17.83 10.45 -6.93
CA HIS A 173 19.08 10.50 -7.68
C HIS A 173 19.54 11.94 -7.94
N SER A 174 20.86 12.16 -7.87
CA SER A 174 21.48 13.42 -8.28
C SER A 174 21.77 13.35 -9.78
N TRP A 175 20.82 13.83 -10.57
CA TRP A 175 20.92 13.81 -12.03
C TRP A 175 22.00 14.76 -12.55
N PRO A 176 22.71 14.42 -13.66
CA PRO A 176 23.62 15.33 -14.32
C PRO A 176 22.92 16.60 -14.84
N GLU A 177 23.64 17.72 -14.90
CA GLU A 177 23.13 18.98 -15.48
C GLU A 177 22.82 18.83 -16.98
N ASP A 178 23.60 18.01 -17.69
CA ASP A 178 23.34 17.67 -19.08
C ASP A 178 22.22 16.62 -19.20
N HIS A 179 21.03 17.10 -19.53
CA HIS A 179 19.83 16.28 -19.69
C HIS A 179 19.93 15.25 -20.83
N GLN A 180 20.82 15.41 -21.80
CA GLN A 180 20.99 14.44 -22.89
C GLN A 180 21.73 13.17 -22.44
N THR A 181 22.42 13.24 -21.31
CA THR A 181 23.16 12.10 -20.72
C THR A 181 22.31 11.25 -19.77
N TRP A 182 21.06 11.63 -19.52
CA TRP A 182 20.20 10.90 -18.59
C TRP A 182 19.85 9.53 -19.17
N THR A 183 20.13 8.48 -18.39
CA THR A 183 19.83 7.09 -18.74
C THR A 183 19.08 6.39 -17.62
N ALA A 184 18.66 5.14 -17.86
CA ALA A 184 18.18 4.29 -16.77
C ALA A 184 19.24 4.20 -15.66
N LEU A 185 18.79 4.30 -14.41
CA LEU A 185 19.65 4.09 -13.26
C LEU A 185 20.04 2.60 -13.17
N PRO A 186 21.19 2.26 -12.55
CA PRO A 186 21.56 0.87 -12.27
C PRO A 186 20.50 0.12 -11.46
N GLU A 187 20.59 -1.21 -11.45
CA GLU A 187 19.70 -2.07 -10.66
C GLU A 187 19.61 -1.63 -9.20
N THR A 188 18.39 -1.52 -8.68
CA THR A 188 18.13 -1.17 -7.29
C THR A 188 18.77 -2.21 -6.37
N ARG A 189 19.59 -1.76 -5.41
CA ARG A 189 20.20 -2.65 -4.42
C ARG A 189 19.14 -3.29 -3.53
N LYS A 190 19.22 -4.61 -3.32
CA LYS A 190 18.29 -5.39 -2.48
C LYS A 190 18.34 -4.98 -1.00
N ASP A 191 19.45 -4.39 -0.56
CA ASP A 191 19.75 -4.08 0.83
C ASP A 191 19.15 -2.76 1.34
N ASN A 192 18.28 -2.12 0.56
CA ASN A 192 17.57 -0.93 1.03
C ASN A 192 16.59 -1.35 2.14
N ALA A 193 17.05 -1.31 3.40
CA ALA A 193 16.19 -1.33 4.56
C ALA A 193 15.37 -0.04 4.56
N PRO A 194 14.04 -0.11 4.38
CA PRO A 194 13.24 1.10 4.34
C PRO A 194 13.31 1.80 5.70
N LEU A 195 13.46 3.12 5.67
CA LEU A 195 13.36 3.92 6.89
C LEU A 195 11.88 4.04 7.27
N ILE A 196 11.54 3.52 8.44
CA ILE A 196 10.16 3.50 8.92
C ILE A 196 10.05 4.43 10.12
N SER A 197 8.98 5.22 10.16
CA SER A 197 8.71 6.16 11.26
C SER A 197 7.63 5.63 12.19
N LEU A 198 7.84 5.82 13.48
CA LEU A 198 6.82 5.64 14.51
C LEU A 198 5.97 6.91 14.56
N VAL A 199 4.70 6.78 14.21
CA VAL A 199 3.74 7.87 14.09
C VAL A 199 2.66 7.71 15.13
N GLU A 200 2.29 8.80 15.77
CA GLU A 200 1.10 8.86 16.59
C GLU A 200 -0.04 9.52 15.84
N LEU A 201 -1.20 8.88 15.86
CA LEU A 201 -2.41 9.33 15.19
C LEU A 201 -3.62 9.17 16.11
N PRO A 202 -4.33 10.26 16.44
CA PRO A 202 -5.67 10.15 17.01
C PRO A 202 -6.65 9.67 15.93
N LEU A 203 -7.25 8.49 16.09
CA LEU A 203 -8.28 7.96 15.17
C LEU A 203 -9.66 8.57 15.44
N LYS A 204 -9.94 8.84 16.72
CA LYS A 204 -11.18 9.44 17.23
C LYS A 204 -10.83 10.34 18.42
N SER A 205 -11.76 11.14 18.92
CA SER A 205 -11.59 11.98 20.12
C SER A 205 -11.00 11.23 21.31
N ASP A 206 -11.25 9.94 21.36
CA ASP A 206 -10.96 9.00 22.43
C ASP A 206 -10.32 7.71 21.85
N VAL A 207 -9.62 7.76 20.73
CA VAL A 207 -8.84 6.59 20.31
C VAL A 207 -7.51 7.10 19.77
N ASN A 208 -6.41 6.77 20.44
CA ASN A 208 -5.08 7.13 19.96
C ASN A 208 -4.33 5.88 19.51
N THR A 209 -3.67 6.00 18.38
CA THR A 209 -2.90 4.92 17.77
C THR A 209 -1.43 5.31 17.72
N VAL A 210 -0.57 4.33 17.99
CA VAL A 210 0.83 4.34 17.64
C VAL A 210 1.00 3.38 16.47
N MET A 211 1.57 3.85 15.37
CA MET A 211 1.77 3.01 14.19
C MET A 211 3.12 3.19 13.53
N MET A 212 3.55 2.17 12.81
CA MET A 212 4.68 2.27 11.88
C MET A 212 4.21 2.73 10.50
N ALA A 213 4.82 3.79 9.98
CA ALA A 213 4.58 4.33 8.65
C ALA A 213 5.89 4.53 7.89
N GLU A 214 5.98 3.94 6.71
CA GLU A 214 7.06 4.20 5.75
C GLU A 214 6.73 5.46 4.94
N TYR A 215 7.75 6.27 4.71
CA TYR A 215 7.70 7.46 3.87
C TYR A 215 8.76 7.32 2.79
N ASP A 216 8.39 7.61 1.54
CA ASP A 216 9.28 7.38 0.40
C ASP A 216 10.39 8.43 0.39
N LEU A 217 10.03 9.72 0.40
CA LEU A 217 10.97 10.85 0.45
C LEU A 217 10.42 12.03 1.28
N ARG A 218 11.23 13.07 1.41
CA ARG A 218 10.80 14.35 2.00
C ARG A 218 11.14 15.53 1.11
N LEU A 219 10.35 16.59 1.19
CA LEU A 219 10.73 17.87 0.59
C LEU A 219 12.01 18.43 1.27
N PRO A 220 12.85 19.16 0.52
CA PRO A 220 14.00 19.85 1.09
C PRO A 220 13.61 20.69 2.31
N GLY A 221 14.33 20.53 3.43
CA GLY A 221 14.08 21.27 4.67
C GLY A 221 12.85 20.83 5.48
N ALA A 222 12.04 19.88 5.00
CA ALA A 222 10.86 19.40 5.73
C ALA A 222 11.23 18.67 7.04
N ARG A 223 10.51 19.04 8.11
CA ARG A 223 10.64 18.46 9.46
C ARG A 223 9.35 17.86 10.02
N LYS A 224 8.22 18.06 9.32
CA LYS A 224 6.90 17.60 9.72
C LYS A 224 6.35 16.62 8.70
N PRO A 225 5.41 15.74 9.09
CA PRO A 225 4.81 14.77 8.18
C PRO A 225 4.21 15.39 6.91
N SER A 226 3.66 16.60 7.01
CA SER A 226 3.08 17.31 5.87
C SER A 226 4.08 17.59 4.75
N GLY A 227 5.38 17.70 5.07
CA GLY A 227 6.43 17.88 4.06
C GLY A 227 7.03 16.57 3.53
N PHE A 228 6.45 15.42 3.87
CA PHE A 228 6.79 14.15 3.23
C PHE A 228 6.12 14.00 1.87
N VAL A 229 6.73 13.15 1.06
CA VAL A 229 6.31 12.88 -0.31
C VAL A 229 6.08 11.39 -0.44
N GLU A 230 4.84 11.02 -0.78
CA GLU A 230 4.51 9.67 -1.24
C GLU A 230 4.79 9.62 -2.74
N LEU A 231 5.47 8.58 -3.20
CA LEU A 231 5.81 8.34 -4.58
C LEU A 231 4.95 7.20 -5.12
N LYS A 232 4.44 7.38 -6.34
CA LYS A 232 3.72 6.33 -7.06
C LYS A 232 4.15 6.34 -8.52
N CYS A 233 4.31 5.15 -9.10
CA CYS A 233 4.56 4.98 -10.52
C CYS A 233 3.44 4.12 -11.13
N PHE A 234 2.89 4.53 -12.28
CA PHE A 234 1.88 3.72 -12.97
C PHE A 234 1.79 3.96 -14.47
N LEU A 235 1.22 2.96 -15.14
CA LEU A 235 0.69 3.10 -16.49
C LEU A 235 -0.74 3.65 -16.43
N PRO A 236 -1.00 4.87 -16.95
CA PRO A 236 -2.33 5.43 -17.02
C PRO A 236 -3.24 4.64 -17.98
N GLN A 237 -4.55 4.72 -17.73
CA GLN A 237 -5.58 4.08 -18.56
C GLN A 237 -6.00 5.01 -19.71
N VAL A 238 -5.01 5.40 -20.51
CA VAL A 238 -5.18 6.20 -21.74
C VAL A 238 -4.66 5.38 -22.92
N ASP A 239 -5.21 5.60 -24.11
CA ASP A 239 -4.91 4.77 -25.28
C ASP A 239 -3.42 4.80 -25.65
N ASN A 240 -2.84 6.00 -25.66
CA ASN A 240 -1.41 6.21 -25.91
C ASN A 240 -0.81 7.21 -24.90
N PRO A 241 -0.16 6.74 -23.83
CA PRO A 241 0.51 7.62 -22.87
C PRO A 241 1.67 8.41 -23.47
N ASP A 242 2.31 7.91 -24.54
CA ASP A 242 3.47 8.56 -25.17
C ASP A 242 3.09 9.82 -25.96
N SER A 243 1.84 9.95 -26.39
CA SER A 243 1.36 11.13 -27.16
C SER A 243 0.77 12.24 -26.31
N VAL A 244 0.63 12.03 -24.99
CA VAL A 244 0.09 13.04 -24.09
C VAL A 244 1.24 13.95 -23.63
N PRO A 245 1.14 15.28 -23.81
CA PRO A 245 2.18 16.22 -23.38
C PRO A 245 2.08 16.43 -21.87
N TRP A 246 2.41 15.39 -21.09
CA TRP A 246 2.14 15.34 -19.65
C TRP A 246 2.66 16.54 -18.88
N GLN A 247 3.73 17.18 -19.34
CA GLN A 247 4.37 18.28 -18.65
C GLN A 247 3.73 19.63 -18.96
N ASP A 248 3.13 19.76 -20.15
CA ASP A 248 2.45 20.99 -20.59
C ASP A 248 1.02 21.11 -20.05
N LEU A 249 0.44 20.00 -19.59
CA LEU A 249 -0.90 20.00 -19.00
C LEU A 249 -0.95 20.76 -17.69
N THR A 250 -2.01 21.53 -17.46
CA THR A 250 -2.32 22.06 -16.13
C THR A 250 -2.54 20.92 -15.12
N THR A 251 -2.49 21.22 -13.82
CA THR A 251 -2.76 20.23 -12.76
C THR A 251 -4.14 19.60 -12.91
N ALA A 252 -5.16 20.39 -13.25
CA ALA A 252 -6.52 19.90 -13.44
C ALA A 252 -6.61 18.93 -14.63
N GLU A 253 -6.05 19.29 -15.79
CA GLU A 253 -6.07 18.42 -16.98
C GLU A 253 -5.32 17.11 -16.77
N ALA A 254 -4.18 17.15 -16.09
CA ALA A 254 -3.46 15.93 -15.73
C ALA A 254 -4.28 15.05 -14.78
N LEU A 255 -4.90 15.63 -13.75
CA LEU A 255 -5.77 14.88 -12.85
C LEU A 255 -6.99 14.30 -13.57
N ASP A 256 -7.55 14.98 -14.57
CA ASP A 256 -8.65 14.47 -15.41
C ASP A 256 -8.27 13.20 -16.19
N LEU A 257 -7.05 13.15 -16.73
CA LEU A 257 -6.55 11.99 -17.45
C LEU A 257 -6.15 10.85 -16.50
N LEU A 258 -5.51 11.18 -15.39
CA LEU A 258 -4.94 10.20 -14.46
C LEU A 258 -6.00 9.61 -13.52
N VAL A 259 -6.93 10.42 -13.02
CA VAL A 259 -7.97 10.05 -12.06
C VAL A 259 -9.30 9.90 -12.79
N ASN A 260 -9.60 8.67 -13.20
CA ASN A 260 -10.81 8.29 -13.89
C ASN A 260 -11.45 7.07 -13.21
N LYS A 261 -12.63 6.62 -13.68
CA LYS A 261 -13.37 5.54 -13.02
C LYS A 261 -12.57 4.24 -12.89
N ARG A 262 -11.67 3.94 -13.83
CA ARG A 262 -10.83 2.74 -13.82
C ARG A 262 -9.67 2.85 -12.83
N SER A 263 -9.15 4.05 -12.59
CA SER A 263 -8.05 4.31 -11.65
C SER A 263 -8.50 4.81 -10.28
N PHE A 264 -9.80 5.10 -10.10
CA PHE A 264 -10.41 5.69 -8.89
C PHE A 264 -9.87 5.05 -7.61
N MET A 265 -9.88 3.73 -7.53
CA MET A 265 -9.49 3.00 -6.32
C MET A 265 -8.00 3.08 -5.99
N LYS A 266 -7.13 3.25 -6.99
CA LYS A 266 -5.70 3.46 -6.77
C LYS A 266 -5.45 4.80 -6.08
N PHE A 267 -6.11 5.86 -6.56
CA PHE A 267 -6.01 7.19 -5.96
C PHE A 267 -6.72 7.28 -4.61
N PHE A 268 -7.89 6.65 -4.46
CA PHE A 268 -8.58 6.53 -3.18
C PHE A 268 -7.69 5.90 -2.10
N LYS A 269 -7.04 4.77 -2.41
CA LYS A 269 -6.10 4.10 -1.49
C LYS A 269 -4.91 4.99 -1.15
N THR A 270 -4.36 5.69 -2.15
CA THR A 270 -3.24 6.63 -1.95
C THR A 270 -3.63 7.77 -1.00
N CYS A 271 -4.84 8.31 -1.14
CA CYS A 271 -5.36 9.34 -0.23
C CYS A 271 -5.53 8.77 1.19
N LEU A 272 -6.06 7.56 1.37
CA LEU A 272 -6.14 6.93 2.70
C LEU A 272 -4.76 6.74 3.35
N GLN A 273 -3.80 6.18 2.62
CA GLN A 273 -2.42 6.00 3.10
C GLN A 273 -1.82 7.32 3.57
N SER A 274 -1.98 8.36 2.77
CA SER A 274 -1.44 9.69 3.02
C SER A 274 -2.15 10.38 4.20
N ARG A 275 -3.47 10.24 4.33
CA ARG A 275 -4.23 10.79 5.46
C ARG A 275 -3.89 10.14 6.79
N PHE A 276 -3.70 8.82 6.81
CA PHE A 276 -3.25 8.14 8.04
C PHE A 276 -1.82 8.56 8.41
N SER A 277 -0.90 8.71 7.45
CA SER A 277 0.49 9.07 7.74
C SER A 277 0.76 10.58 7.86
N GLY A 278 -0.17 11.43 7.45
CA GLY A 278 -0.04 12.89 7.48
C GLY A 278 0.80 13.45 6.33
N CYS A 279 1.00 12.65 5.28
CA CYS A 279 1.67 13.06 4.04
C CYS A 279 0.71 13.92 3.21
N GLU A 280 1.16 15.08 2.74
CA GLU A 280 0.33 15.99 1.93
C GLU A 280 0.75 16.06 0.47
N HIS A 281 1.95 15.57 0.14
CA HIS A 281 2.48 15.59 -1.22
C HIS A 281 2.50 14.21 -1.83
N LEU A 282 2.09 14.15 -3.09
CA LEU A 282 2.16 12.98 -3.96
C LEU A 282 2.96 13.34 -5.20
N VAL A 283 3.99 12.58 -5.52
CA VAL A 283 4.67 12.67 -6.82
C VAL A 283 4.38 11.40 -7.60
N TYR A 284 3.92 11.59 -8.83
CA TYR A 284 3.47 10.55 -9.71
C TYR A 284 4.37 10.44 -10.93
N GLY A 285 5.01 9.28 -11.08
CA GLY A 285 5.69 8.87 -12.31
C GLY A 285 4.70 8.21 -13.25
N ILE A 286 4.61 8.75 -14.45
CA ILE A 286 3.72 8.25 -15.51
C ILE A 286 4.59 7.46 -16.47
N ARG A 287 4.31 6.16 -16.61
CA ARG A 287 5.08 5.28 -17.50
C ARG A 287 4.24 4.74 -18.65
N ASN A 288 4.89 4.40 -19.75
CA ASN A 288 4.27 3.69 -20.86
C ASN A 288 4.32 2.16 -20.66
N LYS A 289 3.81 1.41 -21.64
CA LYS A 289 3.80 -0.06 -21.64
C LYS A 289 5.21 -0.67 -21.70
N LYS A 290 6.19 0.07 -22.22
CA LYS A 290 7.60 -0.31 -22.32
C LYS A 290 8.41 0.06 -21.07
N VAL A 291 7.75 0.43 -19.98
CA VAL A 291 8.37 0.82 -18.71
C VAL A 291 9.37 1.98 -18.88
N LYS A 292 9.02 2.94 -19.73
CA LYS A 292 9.70 4.23 -19.84
C LYS A 292 8.87 5.31 -19.17
N LEU A 293 9.54 6.23 -18.48
CA LEU A 293 8.93 7.39 -17.86
C LEU A 293 8.60 8.41 -18.97
N VAL A 294 7.32 8.75 -19.09
CA VAL A 294 6.78 9.69 -20.08
C VAL A 294 6.30 11.00 -19.47
N GLY A 295 6.18 11.06 -18.14
CA GLY A 295 5.77 12.26 -17.42
C GLY A 295 5.99 12.13 -15.92
N VAL A 296 6.16 13.26 -15.24
CA VAL A 296 6.29 13.33 -13.78
C VAL A 296 5.45 14.49 -13.27
N ARG A 297 4.52 14.20 -12.36
CA ARG A 297 3.59 15.21 -11.83
C ARG A 297 3.59 15.22 -10.32
N LYS A 298 3.59 16.40 -9.73
CA LYS A 298 3.44 16.60 -8.29
C LYS A 298 2.04 17.15 -7.99
N PHE A 299 1.38 16.56 -7.01
CA PHE A 299 0.05 16.92 -6.56
C PHE A 299 0.03 17.08 -5.04
N TYR A 300 -0.88 17.91 -4.56
CA TYR A 300 -1.35 17.83 -3.18
C TYR A 300 -2.42 16.75 -3.05
N ILE A 301 -2.42 16.04 -1.93
CA ILE A 301 -3.45 15.03 -1.65
C ILE A 301 -4.86 15.64 -1.66
N SER A 302 -5.01 16.90 -1.24
CA SER A 302 -6.30 17.61 -1.31
C SER A 302 -6.81 17.80 -2.74
N GLU A 303 -5.93 18.01 -3.72
CA GLU A 303 -6.33 18.15 -5.13
C GLU A 303 -6.83 16.80 -5.68
N VAL A 304 -6.15 15.71 -5.32
CA VAL A 304 -6.57 14.35 -5.69
C VAL A 304 -7.92 14.02 -5.06
N GLU A 305 -8.12 14.33 -3.78
CA GLU A 305 -9.40 14.13 -3.10
C GLU A 305 -10.53 14.95 -3.72
N GLN A 306 -10.27 16.21 -4.05
CA GLN A 306 -11.24 17.03 -4.77
C GLN A 306 -11.64 16.39 -6.10
N LYS A 307 -10.66 15.90 -6.87
CA LYS A 307 -10.93 15.22 -8.14
C LYS A 307 -11.74 13.93 -7.95
N LEU A 308 -11.44 13.14 -6.92
CA LEU A 308 -12.20 11.94 -6.57
C LEU A 308 -13.66 12.29 -6.19
N GLN A 309 -13.85 13.40 -5.46
CA GLN A 309 -15.16 13.89 -5.08
C GLN A 309 -15.98 14.34 -6.31
N GLU A 310 -15.35 15.02 -7.27
CA GLU A 310 -16.00 15.44 -8.52
C GLU A 310 -16.35 14.25 -9.41
N LEU A 311 -15.46 13.26 -9.50
CA LEU A 311 -15.61 12.09 -10.38
C LEU A 311 -16.70 11.12 -9.90
N GLU A 312 -16.73 10.78 -8.60
CA GLU A 312 -17.71 9.85 -8.01
C GLU A 312 -18.19 10.38 -6.64
N PRO A 313 -19.00 11.46 -6.61
CA PRO A 313 -19.38 12.12 -5.36
C PRO A 313 -20.06 11.16 -4.39
N ARG A 314 -20.97 10.31 -4.88
CA ARG A 314 -21.67 9.33 -4.04
C ARG A 314 -20.69 8.36 -3.37
N LEU A 315 -19.70 7.85 -4.11
CA LEU A 315 -18.71 6.93 -3.56
C LEU A 315 -17.76 7.65 -2.58
N PHE A 316 -17.36 8.87 -2.91
CA PHE A 316 -16.53 9.68 -2.02
C PHE A 316 -17.22 9.96 -0.68
N PHE A 317 -18.39 10.61 -0.69
CA PHE A 317 -19.09 10.98 0.53
C PHE A 317 -19.54 9.75 1.35
N LYS A 318 -20.06 8.71 0.69
CA LYS A 318 -20.60 7.53 1.38
C LYS A 318 -19.52 6.56 1.84
N HIS A 319 -18.39 6.45 1.14
CA HIS A 319 -17.41 5.40 1.41
C HIS A 319 -16.01 5.92 1.74
N TYR A 320 -15.52 7.01 1.16
CA TYR A 320 -14.22 7.57 1.56
C TYR A 320 -14.29 8.11 2.99
N ILE A 321 -15.29 8.95 3.27
CA ILE A 321 -15.48 9.52 4.61
C ILE A 321 -15.79 8.42 5.62
N THR A 322 -16.68 7.49 5.27
CA THR A 322 -16.99 6.33 6.12
C THR A 322 -15.75 5.47 6.36
N ALA A 323 -14.92 5.20 5.35
CA ALA A 323 -13.68 4.43 5.54
C ALA A 323 -12.74 5.10 6.55
N LEU A 324 -12.61 6.42 6.51
CA LEU A 324 -11.79 7.17 7.49
C LEU A 324 -12.39 7.15 8.90
N THR A 325 -13.71 7.30 9.04
CA THR A 325 -14.35 7.37 10.35
C THR A 325 -14.59 6.00 10.99
N SER A 326 -14.90 4.99 10.18
CA SER A 326 -15.27 3.66 10.66
C SER A 326 -14.09 2.84 11.17
N VAL A 327 -12.84 3.20 10.86
CA VAL A 327 -11.68 2.58 11.52
C VAL A 327 -11.71 2.84 13.02
N GLY A 328 -11.99 4.09 13.44
CA GLY A 328 -12.09 4.43 14.86
C GLY A 328 -13.27 3.74 15.56
N GLU A 329 -14.41 3.64 14.87
CA GLU A 329 -15.59 2.90 15.36
C GLU A 329 -15.36 1.39 15.45
N PHE A 330 -14.65 0.82 14.48
CA PHE A 330 -14.29 -0.59 14.49
C PHE A 330 -13.31 -0.92 15.61
N VAL A 331 -12.33 -0.06 15.86
CA VAL A 331 -11.43 -0.20 17.02
C VAL A 331 -12.21 -0.16 18.34
N ASP A 332 -13.14 0.77 18.49
CA ASP A 332 -14.01 0.88 19.67
C ASP A 332 -14.88 -0.38 19.85
N PHE A 333 -15.42 -0.91 18.75
CA PHE A 333 -16.09 -2.21 18.72
C PHE A 333 -15.18 -3.34 19.22
N LEU A 334 -13.93 -3.42 18.74
CA LEU A 334 -12.99 -4.45 19.20
C LEU A 334 -12.72 -4.34 20.70
N PHE A 335 -12.55 -3.14 21.26
CA PHE A 335 -12.38 -2.96 22.72
C PHE A 335 -13.57 -3.44 23.54
N ARG A 336 -14.80 -3.24 23.02
CA ARG A 336 -16.02 -3.64 23.71
C ARG A 336 -16.24 -5.15 23.66
N GLU A 337 -16.02 -5.76 22.50
CA GLU A 337 -16.43 -7.15 22.24
C GLU A 337 -15.30 -8.17 22.42
N CYS A 338 -14.03 -7.76 22.31
CA CYS A 338 -12.91 -8.69 22.46
C CYS A 338 -12.48 -8.79 23.93
N LYS A 339 -12.22 -10.02 24.38
CA LYS A 339 -11.67 -10.29 25.71
C LYS A 339 -10.16 -10.11 25.72
N GLU A 340 -9.66 -9.48 26.78
CA GLU A 340 -8.23 -9.35 27.02
C GLU A 340 -7.55 -10.72 27.17
N GLY A 341 -6.38 -10.88 26.55
CA GLY A 341 -5.60 -12.12 26.52
C GLY A 341 -5.97 -13.09 25.39
N GLU A 342 -7.13 -12.91 24.75
CA GLU A 342 -7.60 -13.76 23.66
C GLU A 342 -7.15 -13.21 22.29
N PHE A 343 -7.12 -14.09 21.29
CA PHE A 343 -6.85 -13.71 19.90
C PHE A 343 -8.13 -13.75 19.07
N TYR A 344 -8.29 -12.76 18.20
CA TYR A 344 -9.44 -12.66 17.31
C TYR A 344 -8.98 -12.49 15.88
N LEU A 345 -9.38 -13.40 15.00
CA LEU A 345 -9.16 -13.30 13.57
C LEU A 345 -10.27 -12.46 12.91
N ILE A 346 -9.85 -11.42 12.22
CA ILE A 346 -10.69 -10.51 11.45
C ILE A 346 -10.60 -10.93 9.98
N THR A 347 -11.74 -11.31 9.41
CA THR A 347 -11.88 -11.72 8.02
C THR A 347 -13.07 -11.05 7.34
N LYS A 348 -13.14 -11.15 6.02
CA LYS A 348 -14.28 -10.67 5.23
C LYS A 348 -14.57 -11.66 4.11
N LYS A 349 -15.80 -12.17 4.04
CA LYS A 349 -16.18 -13.26 3.11
C LYS A 349 -16.40 -12.80 1.67
N SER A 350 -16.97 -11.62 1.49
CA SER A 350 -17.25 -11.02 0.17
C SER A 350 -17.16 -9.50 0.24
N VAL A 351 -17.28 -8.82 -0.89
CA VAL A 351 -17.23 -7.35 -0.98
C VAL A 351 -18.23 -6.69 -0.03
N HIS A 352 -19.46 -7.21 0.00
CA HIS A 352 -20.58 -6.63 0.75
C HIS A 352 -20.76 -7.22 2.16
N SER A 353 -20.05 -8.32 2.46
CA SER A 353 -20.11 -8.95 3.77
C SER A 353 -19.59 -8.03 4.89
N PRO A 354 -20.14 -8.10 6.11
CA PRO A 354 -19.55 -7.46 7.28
C PRO A 354 -18.14 -7.99 7.56
N LEU A 355 -17.39 -7.26 8.39
CA LEU A 355 -16.18 -7.82 8.98
C LEU A 355 -16.59 -8.89 10.00
N SER A 356 -16.06 -10.09 9.83
CA SER A 356 -16.21 -11.19 10.78
C SER A 356 -15.05 -11.14 11.75
N VAL A 357 -15.35 -11.06 13.04
CA VAL A 357 -14.36 -11.11 14.12
C VAL A 357 -14.61 -12.39 14.90
N VAL A 358 -13.69 -13.35 14.79
CA VAL A 358 -13.86 -14.70 15.33
C VAL A 358 -12.77 -14.94 16.36
N ARG A 359 -13.15 -15.41 17.55
CA ARG A 359 -12.16 -15.85 18.53
C ARG A 359 -11.42 -17.06 17.97
N THR A 360 -10.08 -17.00 17.96
CA THR A 360 -9.25 -18.00 17.28
C THR A 360 -8.15 -18.47 18.24
N PRO A 361 -7.97 -19.80 18.43
CA PRO A 361 -6.85 -20.33 19.19
C PRO A 361 -5.51 -19.86 18.62
N LYS A 362 -4.53 -19.59 19.50
CA LYS A 362 -3.18 -19.13 19.12
C LYS A 362 -2.52 -20.03 18.07
N GLN A 363 -2.78 -21.34 18.15
CA GLN A 363 -2.19 -22.38 17.30
C GLN A 363 -2.68 -22.30 15.84
N GLU A 364 -3.82 -21.67 15.59
CA GLU A 364 -4.40 -21.51 14.25
C GLU A 364 -3.93 -20.23 13.55
N LEU A 365 -3.18 -19.38 14.26
CA LEU A 365 -2.60 -18.16 13.69
C LEU A 365 -1.29 -18.49 12.98
N MET A 366 -1.05 -17.81 11.86
CA MET A 366 0.23 -17.92 11.15
C MET A 366 1.36 -17.36 12.02
N PHE A 367 1.14 -16.20 12.64
CA PHE A 367 2.11 -15.58 13.55
C PHE A 367 1.67 -15.73 15.01
N GLN A 368 2.15 -16.79 15.65
CA GLN A 368 1.74 -17.16 17.01
C GLN A 368 2.33 -16.23 18.08
N THR A 369 3.47 -15.60 17.83
CA THR A 369 4.16 -14.73 18.80
C THR A 369 3.81 -13.26 18.53
N ALA A 370 2.94 -12.69 19.35
CA ALA A 370 2.54 -11.29 19.21
C ALA A 370 3.63 -10.30 19.67
N PHE A 371 4.38 -10.62 20.74
CA PHE A 371 5.26 -9.69 21.42
C PHE A 371 6.67 -10.25 21.63
N THR A 372 7.66 -9.38 21.43
CA THR A 372 9.03 -9.60 21.91
C THR A 372 9.05 -9.46 23.44
N PRO A 373 9.92 -10.20 24.17
CA PRO A 373 10.01 -10.10 25.63
C PRO A 373 10.20 -8.66 26.16
N ASP A 374 11.06 -7.87 25.52
CA ASP A 374 11.32 -6.49 25.94
C ASP A 374 10.08 -5.60 25.85
N PHE A 375 9.28 -5.80 24.80
CA PHE A 375 8.04 -5.05 24.59
C PHE A 375 6.97 -5.44 25.63
N GLU A 376 6.87 -6.73 25.95
CA GLU A 376 5.99 -7.23 27.01
C GLU A 376 6.38 -6.61 28.38
N SER A 377 7.66 -6.60 28.72
CA SER A 377 8.17 -5.98 29.95
C SER A 377 7.83 -4.48 30.02
N LEU A 378 7.98 -3.78 28.89
CA LEU A 378 7.60 -2.36 28.77
C LEU A 378 6.09 -2.14 28.98
N LEU A 379 5.24 -3.01 28.44
CA LEU A 379 3.79 -2.94 28.63
C LEU A 379 3.42 -3.07 30.12
N THR A 380 3.95 -4.09 30.80
CA THR A 380 3.72 -4.32 32.23
C THR A 380 4.17 -3.13 33.08
N LYS A 381 5.38 -2.61 32.81
CA LYS A 381 5.92 -1.44 33.53
C LYS A 381 5.02 -0.20 33.44
N HIS A 382 4.38 0.01 32.30
CA HIS A 382 3.54 1.20 32.04
C HIS A 382 2.04 0.98 32.23
N GLU A 383 1.62 -0.21 32.66
CA GLU A 383 0.21 -0.56 32.84
C GLU A 383 -0.45 0.30 33.91
N LYS A 384 0.14 0.38 35.11
CA LYS A 384 -0.37 1.21 36.22
C LYS A 384 -0.54 2.67 35.83
N GLN A 385 0.41 3.21 35.06
CA GLN A 385 0.35 4.60 34.56
C GLN A 385 -0.82 4.81 33.59
N ARG A 386 -1.07 3.85 32.69
CA ARG A 386 -2.21 3.86 31.78
C ARG A 386 -3.53 3.75 32.54
N ASN A 387 -3.64 2.82 33.47
CA ASN A 387 -4.86 2.62 34.26
C ASN A 387 -5.24 3.87 35.06
N ASN A 388 -4.24 4.55 35.65
CA ASN A 388 -4.46 5.84 36.32
C ASN A 388 -4.92 6.94 35.35
N PHE A 389 -4.38 6.97 34.13
CA PHE A 389 -4.83 7.90 33.09
C PHE A 389 -6.27 7.64 32.66
N LEU A 390 -6.64 6.38 32.41
CA LEU A 390 -8.00 6.01 32.02
C LEU A 390 -9.02 6.39 33.12
N LYS A 391 -8.73 6.04 34.39
CA LYS A 391 -9.59 6.43 35.53
C LYS A 391 -9.80 7.95 35.64
N LYS A 392 -8.75 8.74 35.41
CA LYS A 392 -8.82 10.21 35.56
C LYS A 392 -9.44 10.91 34.35
N SER A 393 -9.07 10.51 33.15
CA SER A 393 -9.32 11.28 31.94
C SER A 393 -10.37 10.66 31.02
N ARG A 394 -10.64 9.36 31.17
CA ARG A 394 -11.50 8.59 30.27
C ARG A 394 -12.27 7.51 31.04
N PRO A 395 -13.03 7.88 32.09
CA PRO A 395 -13.67 6.90 32.99
C PRO A 395 -14.72 6.03 32.29
N ASN A 396 -15.26 6.50 31.17
CA ASN A 396 -16.25 5.78 30.34
C ASN A 396 -15.62 5.05 29.15
N PHE A 397 -14.28 4.98 29.04
CA PHE A 397 -13.68 4.20 27.98
C PHE A 397 -14.02 2.73 28.19
N SER A 398 -14.68 2.14 27.19
CA SER A 398 -15.24 0.79 27.18
C SER A 398 -14.29 -0.20 27.84
N ALA A 399 -14.59 -0.59 29.08
CA ALA A 399 -13.99 -1.77 29.67
C ALA A 399 -14.57 -2.99 28.94
N PRO A 400 -13.81 -4.08 28.74
CA PRO A 400 -14.34 -5.30 28.15
C PRO A 400 -15.61 -5.74 28.88
N HIS A 401 -16.70 -5.99 28.15
CA HIS A 401 -18.00 -6.29 28.71
C HIS A 401 -18.04 -7.72 29.28
N ILE A 402 -17.96 -7.90 30.60
CA ILE A 402 -17.64 -9.20 31.24
C ILE A 402 -18.66 -10.33 30.94
N ASP A 403 -19.89 -10.02 30.55
CA ASP A 403 -20.96 -10.99 30.35
C ASP A 403 -21.40 -11.14 28.88
N GLY A 404 -21.52 -12.39 28.41
CA GLY A 404 -22.26 -12.76 27.20
C GLY A 404 -21.49 -12.83 25.87
N TYR A 405 -20.17 -13.06 25.91
CA TYR A 405 -19.33 -13.10 24.70
C TYR A 405 -19.74 -14.19 23.69
N LYS A 406 -19.85 -13.79 22.43
CA LYS A 406 -20.03 -14.71 21.29
C LYS A 406 -18.67 -14.98 20.66
N ASP A 407 -18.43 -16.24 20.28
CA ASP A 407 -17.19 -16.64 19.58
C ASP A 407 -17.11 -16.08 18.16
N VAL A 408 -18.25 -15.68 17.58
CA VAL A 408 -18.35 -15.06 16.26
C VAL A 408 -19.13 -13.76 16.37
N LEU A 409 -18.53 -12.69 15.89
CA LEU A 409 -19.08 -11.34 15.90
C LEU A 409 -19.04 -10.77 14.48
N GLU A 410 -20.06 -9.98 14.13
CA GLU A 410 -20.10 -9.25 12.87
C GLU A 410 -20.08 -7.74 13.13
N TYR A 411 -19.17 -7.03 12.47
CA TYR A 411 -19.16 -5.58 12.47
C TYR A 411 -19.68 -5.02 11.14
N ARG A 412 -20.69 -4.15 11.25
CA ARG A 412 -21.20 -3.32 10.16
C ARG A 412 -20.94 -1.87 10.51
N PRO A 413 -20.28 -1.08 9.64
CA PRO A 413 -20.17 0.36 9.83
C PRO A 413 -21.53 0.98 10.09
N LEU A 414 -21.62 1.87 11.08
CA LEU A 414 -22.81 2.68 11.24
C LEU A 414 -22.89 3.58 10.00
N SER A 415 -23.81 3.28 9.08
CA SER A 415 -24.05 4.19 7.98
C SER A 415 -24.49 5.52 8.59
N LEU A 416 -23.71 6.59 8.39
CA LEU A 416 -24.15 7.97 8.61
C LEU A 416 -25.23 8.32 7.58
N ALA A 417 -26.33 7.57 7.58
CA ALA A 417 -27.52 7.83 6.80
C ALA A 417 -28.45 8.69 7.65
N ARG A 418 -28.37 10.01 7.43
CA ARG A 418 -29.40 11.03 7.68
C ARG A 418 -30.25 10.84 8.95
N LYS A 419 -29.83 11.46 10.05
CA LYS A 419 -30.77 12.22 10.88
C LYS A 419 -30.99 13.57 10.19
N GLY A 420 -31.93 13.61 9.25
CA GLY A 420 -32.38 14.82 8.57
C GLY A 420 -33.78 14.55 8.06
N GLY A 421 -34.76 15.17 8.72
CA GLY A 421 -36.18 14.85 8.63
C GLY A 421 -36.75 14.85 7.21
N ALA A 422 -37.79 14.04 7.07
CA ALA A 422 -38.72 14.15 5.98
C ALA A 422 -39.31 15.56 5.96
N SER A 423 -39.08 16.32 4.89
CA SER A 423 -40.06 17.29 4.44
C SER A 423 -40.33 17.05 2.96
N SER A 424 -41.53 16.54 2.71
CA SER A 424 -42.38 16.79 1.55
C SER A 424 -41.78 17.73 0.49
N LEU A 425 -41.48 17.18 -0.68
CA LEU A 425 -41.63 17.87 -1.96
C LEU A 425 -42.07 16.83 -2.99
N THR A 426 -43.39 16.68 -3.10
CA THR A 426 -44.06 16.11 -4.27
C THR A 426 -43.81 17.01 -5.47
N GLY A 427 -43.13 16.47 -6.48
CA GLY A 427 -42.95 17.12 -7.78
C GLY A 427 -42.69 16.05 -8.83
N ALA A 428 -43.71 15.76 -9.62
CA ALA A 428 -43.74 14.68 -10.60
C ALA A 428 -42.62 14.78 -11.63
N PHE A 429 -41.83 13.71 -11.77
CA PHE A 429 -41.08 13.42 -13.00
C PHE A 429 -41.30 11.96 -13.40
N LYS A 430 -41.73 11.80 -14.65
CA LYS A 430 -42.09 10.55 -15.31
C LYS A 430 -40.87 9.62 -15.45
N ASN A 431 -41.08 8.37 -15.04
CA ASN A 431 -40.48 7.11 -15.49
C ASN A 431 -39.23 7.17 -16.39
N HIS A 432 -38.07 6.95 -15.79
CA HIS A 432 -37.13 5.95 -16.30
C HIS A 432 -36.88 4.92 -15.21
N LYS A 433 -37.21 3.65 -15.48
CA LYS A 433 -36.79 2.51 -14.66
C LYS A 433 -35.27 2.58 -14.52
N PRO A 434 -34.70 2.62 -13.30
CA PRO A 434 -33.30 2.30 -13.13
C PRO A 434 -33.10 0.86 -13.63
N LYS A 435 -32.05 0.61 -14.42
CA LYS A 435 -31.56 -0.76 -14.60
C LYS A 435 -31.40 -1.37 -13.20
N ALA A 436 -31.91 -2.58 -13.03
CA ALA A 436 -31.82 -3.31 -11.78
C ALA A 436 -30.37 -3.26 -11.27
N PRO A 437 -30.14 -3.14 -9.95
CA PRO A 437 -28.82 -3.37 -9.40
C PRO A 437 -28.35 -4.75 -9.90
N VAL A 438 -27.11 -4.80 -10.40
CA VAL A 438 -26.45 -6.07 -10.73
C VAL A 438 -26.54 -6.94 -9.48
N ASP A 439 -27.04 -8.16 -9.63
CA ASP A 439 -27.23 -9.10 -8.53
C ASP A 439 -25.88 -9.29 -7.80
N ASP A 440 -25.89 -9.29 -6.46
CA ASP A 440 -24.68 -9.41 -5.64
C ASP A 440 -23.90 -10.69 -6.00
N GLU A 441 -24.61 -11.75 -6.41
CA GLU A 441 -24.02 -12.99 -6.89
C GLU A 441 -23.26 -12.82 -8.22
N GLN A 442 -23.71 -11.91 -9.10
CA GLN A 442 -23.03 -11.59 -10.36
C GLN A 442 -21.77 -10.74 -10.11
N VAL A 443 -21.78 -9.85 -9.12
CA VAL A 443 -20.60 -9.07 -8.73
C VAL A 443 -19.52 -9.97 -8.11
N ASP A 444 -19.92 -10.90 -7.24
CA ASP A 444 -19.02 -11.87 -6.61
C ASP A 444 -18.48 -12.90 -7.63
N LYS A 445 -19.32 -13.34 -8.59
CA LYS A 445 -18.88 -14.15 -9.74
C LYS A 445 -17.93 -13.37 -10.66
N LEU A 446 -18.17 -12.09 -10.92
CA LEU A 446 -17.28 -11.25 -11.73
C LEU A 446 -15.94 -11.02 -11.04
N ALA A 447 -15.92 -10.82 -9.72
CA ALA A 447 -14.69 -10.68 -8.94
C ALA A 447 -13.85 -11.97 -8.96
N SER A 448 -14.52 -13.13 -8.87
CA SER A 448 -13.87 -14.45 -8.99
C SER A 448 -13.41 -14.74 -10.43
N ALA A 449 -14.20 -14.34 -11.44
CA ALA A 449 -13.88 -14.51 -12.86
C ALA A 449 -12.75 -13.60 -13.33
N LEU A 450 -12.64 -12.37 -12.82
CA LEU A 450 -11.52 -11.46 -13.10
C LEU A 450 -10.18 -11.97 -12.51
N GLN A 451 -10.22 -12.82 -11.49
CA GLN A 451 -9.03 -13.54 -11.01
C GLN A 451 -8.71 -14.76 -11.87
N ASN A 452 -9.72 -15.48 -12.36
CA ASN A 452 -9.51 -16.60 -13.27
C ASN A 452 -9.10 -16.17 -14.70
N THR A 453 -9.49 -14.97 -15.14
CA THR A 453 -9.04 -14.39 -16.43
C THR A 453 -7.64 -13.77 -16.35
N ASN A 454 -7.13 -13.46 -15.16
CA ASN A 454 -5.68 -13.24 -14.96
C ASN A 454 -4.87 -14.56 -15.01
N LEU A 455 -5.54 -15.72 -15.15
CA LEU A 455 -4.93 -17.05 -15.21
C LEU A 455 -5.18 -17.78 -16.54
N GLN A 456 -5.89 -17.18 -17.50
CA GLN A 456 -6.04 -17.71 -18.86
C GLN A 456 -6.10 -16.57 -19.89
N ASP A 457 -4.93 -16.15 -20.37
CA ASP A 457 -4.85 -15.57 -21.72
C ASP A 457 -4.74 -16.74 -22.71
N SER A 458 -5.76 -16.87 -23.56
CA SER A 458 -5.76 -17.81 -24.68
C SER A 458 -4.72 -17.39 -25.72
N PRO A 459 -4.04 -18.33 -26.40
CA PRO A 459 -3.05 -17.99 -27.42
C PRO A 459 -3.74 -17.36 -28.62
N SER A 460 -3.43 -16.09 -28.91
CA SER A 460 -3.86 -15.46 -30.15
C SER A 460 -3.01 -15.99 -31.30
N SER A 461 -3.65 -16.73 -32.20
CA SER A 461 -3.17 -17.12 -33.52
C SER A 461 -2.70 -15.91 -34.34
N ASP A 462 -1.48 -15.99 -34.86
CA ASP A 462 -0.94 -15.09 -35.91
C ASP A 462 -1.77 -15.18 -37.19
N PRO A 463 -2.16 -14.05 -37.80
CA PRO A 463 -2.49 -14.00 -39.21
C PRO A 463 -1.37 -13.29 -39.99
N GLY A 464 -0.83 -13.98 -41.00
CA GLY A 464 -0.33 -13.29 -42.20
C GLY A 464 1.17 -13.34 -42.45
N SER A 465 1.69 -14.51 -42.83
CA SER A 465 2.89 -14.59 -43.67
C SER A 465 2.46 -14.49 -45.14
N GLN A 466 2.58 -13.31 -45.73
CA GLN A 466 2.72 -13.13 -47.17
C GLN A 466 3.97 -12.29 -47.43
N SER A 467 5.05 -12.93 -47.89
CA SER A 467 6.09 -12.25 -48.64
C SER A 467 6.74 -13.21 -49.63
N LEU A 468 6.30 -13.07 -50.88
CA LEU A 468 7.06 -13.16 -52.13
C LEU A 468 8.42 -13.86 -52.09
N GLN A 469 8.45 -15.04 -52.73
CA GLN A 469 9.64 -15.66 -53.28
C GLN A 469 10.10 -14.92 -54.53
N ASN A 470 11.41 -14.68 -54.63
CA ASN A 470 12.18 -14.75 -55.87
C ASN A 470 13.67 -14.71 -55.52
N SER A 471 14.36 -15.83 -55.71
CA SER A 471 15.50 -15.97 -56.62
C SER A 471 16.31 -17.22 -56.28
N ASP A 472 16.47 -18.05 -57.31
CA ASP A 472 17.24 -19.28 -57.37
C ASP A 472 18.72 -19.13 -57.01
N ALA A 473 19.29 -20.20 -56.44
CA ALA A 473 20.60 -20.73 -56.81
C ALA A 473 20.79 -22.13 -56.19
N GLU A 474 20.63 -23.15 -57.01
CA GLU A 474 21.07 -24.52 -56.78
C GLU A 474 22.61 -24.62 -56.58
N LEU A 475 23.07 -25.54 -55.73
CA LEU A 475 23.95 -26.68 -56.07
C LEU A 475 24.84 -27.19 -54.90
N SER A 476 24.63 -28.47 -54.60
CA SER A 476 25.62 -29.55 -54.36
C SER A 476 26.56 -29.55 -53.14
N ALA A 477 26.24 -30.47 -52.22
CA ALA A 477 26.99 -31.68 -51.82
C ALA A 477 28.50 -31.65 -51.48
N SER A 478 28.83 -32.05 -50.23
CA SER A 478 29.78 -33.13 -49.82
C SER A 478 30.13 -32.95 -48.32
N ALA A 479 29.83 -33.88 -47.39
CA ALA A 479 30.59 -35.09 -47.00
C ALA A 479 32.10 -34.78 -46.79
N THR A 480 32.81 -35.05 -45.69
CA THR A 480 32.69 -36.07 -44.64
C THR A 480 33.74 -35.78 -43.53
N LYS A 481 33.42 -36.11 -42.26
CA LYS A 481 34.26 -36.63 -41.14
C LYS A 481 35.67 -36.07 -40.86
N SER A 482 35.96 -35.76 -39.58
CA SER A 482 36.62 -36.72 -38.65
C SER A 482 36.98 -36.16 -37.25
N ARG A 483 36.71 -37.01 -36.24
CA ARG A 483 37.44 -37.32 -34.98
C ARG A 483 37.90 -36.24 -33.97
N GLU A 484 37.27 -36.33 -32.79
CA GLU A 484 37.80 -36.29 -31.40
C GLU A 484 39.27 -36.75 -31.19
N PRO A 485 40.00 -36.36 -30.11
CA PRO A 485 39.53 -36.50 -28.71
C PRO A 485 40.01 -35.49 -27.62
N GLN A 486 39.41 -35.69 -26.44
CA GLN A 486 39.65 -35.12 -25.11
C GLN A 486 41.12 -35.14 -24.62
N LYS A 487 41.47 -34.15 -23.76
CA LYS A 487 42.12 -34.32 -22.42
C LYS A 487 42.42 -32.94 -21.78
N THR A 488 41.75 -32.59 -20.66
CA THR A 488 42.20 -32.63 -19.24
C THR A 488 43.02 -31.44 -18.71
N VAL A 489 42.44 -30.80 -17.68
CA VAL A 489 43.01 -30.54 -16.33
C VAL A 489 43.76 -29.22 -16.01
N ALA A 490 43.36 -28.69 -14.84
CA ALA A 490 44.06 -27.93 -13.81
C ALA A 490 44.16 -26.39 -13.87
N GLU A 491 43.50 -25.81 -12.84
CA GLU A 491 44.03 -24.86 -11.83
C GLU A 491 44.77 -23.60 -12.29
N TYR A 492 44.18 -22.44 -11.94
CA TYR A 492 44.70 -21.53 -10.91
C TYR A 492 43.54 -20.78 -10.24
#